data_AF-S4PV10-F1
#
_entry.id   AF-S4PV10-F1
#
_cell.length_a   1.000
_cell.length_b   1.000
_cell.length_c   1.000
_cell.angle_alpha   90.00
_cell.angle_beta   90.00
_cell.angle_gamma   90.00
#
_symmetry.space_group_name_H-M   'P 1'
#
loop_
_entity.id
_entity.type
_entity.pdbx_description
1 polymer ?
#
loop_
_entity_poly.entity_id
_entity_poly.type
_entity_poly.pdbx_seq_one_letter_code
_entity_poly.pdbx_strand_id
1 'polypeptide(L)'
;MHKVQEDGTVVIVCVDYQTLQRANPILDLMYFIFNGSDKSFRDQHYKQTLECYYAELCAALRRFSLDPDEIYPREDFEYELQKILPVGLTTGMF
;
A
#
# COMPACT_ATOMS: atom_id res chain seq x y z
N MET A 1 11.80 -8.91 -1.92
CA MET A 1 13.16 -9.24 -2.43
C MET A 1 13.52 -8.23 -3.52
N HIS A 2 14.81 -8.04 -3.85
CA HIS A 2 15.19 -7.19 -4.99
C HIS A 2 16.25 -7.86 -5.85
N LYS A 3 16.31 -7.48 -7.13
CA LYS A 3 17.36 -7.87 -8.09
C LYS A 3 18.00 -6.61 -8.64
N VAL A 4 19.33 -6.56 -8.68
CA VAL A 4 20.09 -5.51 -9.36
C VAL A 4 20.38 -5.98 -10.78
N GLN A 5 20.04 -5.17 -11.77
CA GLN A 5 20.32 -5.43 -13.18
C GLN A 5 21.76 -5.03 -13.54
N GLU A 6 22.22 -5.43 -14.73
CA GLU A 6 23.59 -5.12 -15.21
C GLU A 6 23.83 -3.62 -15.36
N ASP A 7 22.78 -2.84 -15.63
CA ASP A 7 22.82 -1.38 -15.72
C ASP A 7 22.76 -0.68 -14.35
N GLY A 8 22.68 -1.43 -13.25
CA GLY A 8 22.56 -0.93 -11.88
C GLY A 8 21.12 -0.68 -11.42
N THR A 9 20.11 -0.85 -12.28
CA THR A 9 18.70 -0.66 -11.93
C THR A 9 18.24 -1.72 -10.92
N VAL A 10 17.52 -1.28 -9.88
CA VAL A 10 16.92 -2.18 -8.88
C VAL A 10 15.49 -2.54 -9.26
N VAL A 11 15.19 -3.83 -9.35
CA VAL A 11 13.85 -4.38 -9.57
C VAL A 11 13.37 -5.02 -8.28
N ILE A 12 12.18 -4.61 -7.82
CA ILE A 12 11.53 -5.23 -6.68
C ILE A 12 10.78 -6.48 -7.13
N VAL A 13 10.95 -7.57 -6.37
CA VAL A 13 10.26 -8.83 -6.57
C VAL A 13 9.45 -9.14 -5.32
N CYS A 14 8.12 -9.14 -5.47
CA CYS A 14 7.19 -9.63 -4.46
C CYS A 14 7.30 -11.15 -4.38
N VAL A 15 7.36 -11.67 -3.16
CA VAL A 15 7.47 -13.11 -2.86
C VAL A 15 6.47 -13.45 -1.74
N ASP A 16 6.40 -14.72 -1.35
CA ASP A 16 5.66 -15.17 -0.15
C ASP A 16 4.16 -14.83 -0.16
N TYR A 17 3.49 -15.21 -1.24
CA TYR A 17 2.06 -14.95 -1.48
C TYR A 17 1.08 -15.74 -0.58
N GLN A 18 1.58 -16.52 0.37
CA GLN A 18 0.78 -17.43 1.22
C GLN A 18 -0.24 -16.73 2.13
N THR A 19 -0.11 -15.42 2.34
CA THR A 19 -1.02 -14.60 3.15
C THR A 19 -1.87 -13.64 2.32
N LEU A 20 -1.75 -13.67 0.99
CA LEU A 20 -2.61 -12.84 0.13
C LEU A 20 -4.06 -13.26 0.27
N GLN A 21 -4.92 -12.26 0.39
CA GLN A 21 -6.36 -12.43 0.52
C GLN A 21 -7.07 -11.39 -0.35
N ARG A 22 -8.24 -11.77 -0.88
CA ARG A 22 -9.13 -10.80 -1.51
C ARG A 22 -9.82 -10.01 -0.40
N ALA A 23 -9.26 -8.88 -0.06
CA ALA A 23 -9.76 -8.03 1.00
C ALA A 23 -9.65 -6.55 0.61
N ASN A 24 -9.94 -5.70 1.58
CA ASN A 24 -9.80 -4.26 1.45
C ASN A 24 -8.31 -3.87 1.25
N PRO A 25 -7.97 -3.00 0.27
CA PRO A 25 -6.58 -2.62 -0.02
C PRO A 25 -5.87 -1.89 1.14
N ILE A 26 -6.63 -1.23 2.03
CA ILE A 26 -6.09 -0.58 3.22
C ILE A 26 -5.48 -1.59 4.19
N LEU A 27 -5.98 -2.84 4.25
CA LEU A 27 -5.41 -3.87 5.12
C LEU A 27 -3.98 -4.18 4.73
N ASP A 28 -3.72 -4.37 3.44
CA ASP A 28 -2.37 -4.61 2.91
C ASP A 28 -1.46 -3.41 3.19
N LEU A 29 -1.97 -2.19 3.04
CA LEU A 29 -1.27 -0.95 3.40
C LEU A 29 -0.89 -0.88 4.88
N MET A 30 -1.84 -1.18 5.79
CA MET A 30 -1.57 -1.15 7.23
C MET A 30 -0.54 -2.22 7.60
N TYR A 31 -0.68 -3.43 7.05
CA TYR A 31 0.30 -4.50 7.23
C TYR A 31 1.69 -4.06 6.76
N PHE A 32 1.79 -3.54 5.54
CA PHE A 32 3.07 -3.11 4.96
C PHE A 32 3.71 -1.97 5.73
N ILE A 33 2.95 -0.91 6.06
CA ILE A 33 3.49 0.27 6.74
C ILE A 33 3.89 -0.09 8.18
N PHE A 34 3.04 -0.75 8.96
CA PHE A 34 3.31 -0.95 10.38
C PHE A 34 4.35 -2.04 10.66
N ASN A 35 4.48 -3.06 9.79
CA ASN A 35 5.52 -4.09 9.93
C ASN A 35 6.81 -3.74 9.18
N GLY A 36 6.73 -2.92 8.14
CA GLY A 36 7.88 -2.56 7.29
C GLY A 36 8.57 -1.26 7.65
N SER A 37 8.07 -0.51 8.64
CA SER A 37 8.66 0.77 9.05
C SER A 37 8.71 0.94 10.57
N ASP A 38 9.54 1.88 11.02
CA ASP A 38 9.58 2.31 12.41
C ASP A 38 8.74 3.57 12.65
N LYS A 39 8.66 3.99 13.92
CA LYS A 39 7.94 5.21 14.29
C LYS A 39 8.52 6.47 13.64
N SER A 40 9.85 6.57 13.53
CA SER A 40 10.52 7.76 12.98
C SER A 40 10.13 7.97 11.52
N PHE A 41 10.10 6.89 10.74
CA PHE A 41 9.63 6.89 9.37
C PHE A 41 8.16 7.32 9.28
N ARG A 42 7.27 6.74 10.10
CA ARG A 42 5.84 7.07 10.06
C ARG A 42 5.56 8.51 10.45
N ASP A 43 6.26 9.03 11.46
CA ASP A 43 6.10 10.44 11.87
C ASP A 43 6.41 11.41 10.71
N GLN A 44 7.34 11.04 9.82
CA GLN A 44 7.80 11.88 8.71
C GLN A 44 7.06 11.61 7.39
N HIS A 45 6.73 10.35 7.11
CA HIS A 45 6.38 9.88 5.76
C HIS A 45 5.04 9.16 5.66
N TYR A 46 4.28 9.00 6.75
CA TYR A 46 3.04 8.21 6.72
C TYR A 46 2.04 8.73 5.68
N LYS A 47 1.72 10.03 5.70
CA LYS A 47 0.79 10.63 4.72
C LYS A 47 1.31 10.53 3.28
N GLN A 48 2.60 10.76 3.08
CA GLN A 48 3.22 10.68 1.76
C GLN A 48 3.17 9.25 1.21
N THR A 49 3.32 8.25 2.07
CA THR A 49 3.21 6.83 1.70
C THR A 49 1.79 6.48 1.27
N LEU A 50 0.76 6.96 2.00
CA LEU A 50 -0.64 6.78 1.63
C LEU A 50 -0.97 7.43 0.27
N GLU A 51 -0.51 8.66 0.06
CA GLU A 51 -0.72 9.38 -1.20
C GLU A 51 -0.02 8.71 -2.38
N CYS A 52 1.21 8.25 -2.18
CA CYS A 52 1.95 7.48 -3.18
C CYS A 52 1.17 6.22 -3.59
N TYR A 53 0.65 5.46 -2.61
CA TYR A 53 -0.13 4.26 -2.90
C TYR A 53 -1.38 4.56 -3.70
N TYR A 54 -2.19 5.54 -3.28
CA TYR A 54 -3.43 5.85 -4.00
C TYR A 54 -3.14 6.35 -5.42
N ALA A 55 -2.12 7.18 -5.60
CA ALA A 55 -1.70 7.66 -6.92
C ALA A 55 -1.27 6.50 -7.84
N GLU A 56 -0.46 5.56 -7.35
CA GLU A 56 -0.02 4.39 -8.13
C GLU A 56 -1.17 3.41 -8.39
N LEU A 57 -2.12 3.25 -7.47
CA LEU A 57 -3.34 2.47 -7.68
C LEU A 57 -4.17 3.07 -8.83
N CYS A 58 -4.42 4.38 -8.80
CA CYS A 58 -5.12 5.07 -9.89
C CYS A 58 -4.36 4.96 -11.21
N ALA A 59 -3.03 5.09 -11.20
CA ALA A 59 -2.20 4.92 -12.38
C ALA A 59 -2.29 3.49 -12.94
N ALA A 60 -2.29 2.47 -12.08
CA ALA A 60 -2.46 1.08 -12.47
C ALA A 60 -3.83 0.84 -13.09
N LEU A 61 -4.92 1.31 -12.47
CA LEU A 61 -6.28 1.21 -13.02
C LEU A 61 -6.36 1.84 -14.42
N ARG A 62 -5.78 3.04 -14.61
CA ARG A 62 -5.74 3.70 -15.92
C ARG A 62 -4.95 2.91 -16.97
N ARG A 63 -3.85 2.22 -16.60
CA ARG A 63 -3.11 1.33 -17.51
C ARG A 63 -3.97 0.16 -18.02
N PHE A 64 -4.99 -0.24 -17.27
CA PHE A 64 -5.99 -1.23 -17.67
C PHE A 64 -7.24 -0.61 -18.32
N SER A 65 -7.20 0.68 -18.67
CA SER A 65 -8.35 1.42 -19.23
C SER A 65 -9.58 1.45 -18.31
N LEU A 66 -9.36 1.42 -17.00
CA LEU A 66 -10.39 1.60 -15.98
C LEU A 66 -10.35 3.04 -15.43
N ASP A 67 -11.52 3.59 -15.09
CA ASP A 67 -11.63 4.89 -14.44
C ASP A 67 -11.51 4.73 -12.91
N PRO A 68 -10.45 5.27 -12.26
CA PRO A 68 -10.30 5.19 -10.82
C PRO A 68 -11.43 5.90 -10.06
N ASP A 69 -12.00 6.98 -10.62
CA ASP A 69 -13.03 7.77 -9.95
C ASP A 69 -14.39 7.04 -9.93
N GLU A 70 -14.60 6.06 -10.83
CA GLU A 70 -15.76 5.17 -10.81
C GLU A 70 -15.52 3.89 -10.01
N ILE A 71 -14.32 3.31 -10.09
CA ILE A 71 -14.01 2.00 -9.51
C ILE A 71 -13.65 2.10 -8.04
N TYR A 72 -12.85 3.10 -7.65
CA TYR A 72 -12.37 3.26 -6.29
C TYR A 72 -12.01 4.73 -6.00
N PRO A 73 -13.03 5.59 -5.86
CA PRO A 73 -12.84 7.03 -5.68
C PRO A 73 -12.12 7.38 -4.38
N ARG A 74 -11.59 8.60 -4.32
CA ARG A 74 -10.77 9.06 -3.19
C ARG A 74 -11.53 9.02 -1.87
N GLU A 75 -12.82 9.37 -1.91
CA GLU A 75 -13.68 9.38 -0.74
C GLU A 75 -13.82 7.99 -0.11
N ASP A 76 -13.92 6.93 -0.92
CA ASP A 76 -13.98 5.56 -0.45
C ASP A 76 -12.65 5.15 0.18
N PHE A 77 -11.52 5.49 -0.45
CA PHE A 77 -10.20 5.24 0.13
C PHE A 77 -10.02 5.90 1.50
N GLU A 78 -10.42 7.17 1.64
CA GLU A 78 -10.32 7.90 2.90
C GLU A 78 -11.26 7.35 3.97
N TYR A 79 -12.49 6.99 3.58
CA TYR A 79 -13.47 6.36 4.46
C TYR A 79 -12.98 5.02 5.02
N GLU A 80 -12.44 4.17 4.14
CA GLU A 80 -11.91 2.87 4.52
C GLU A 80 -10.63 3.00 5.35
N LEU A 81 -9.77 3.98 5.03
CA LEU A 81 -8.58 4.29 5.81
C LEU A 81 -8.95 4.61 7.27
N GLN A 82 -9.94 5.45 7.50
CA GLN A 82 -10.40 5.79 8.85
C GLN A 82 -10.93 4.56 9.62
N LYS A 83 -11.63 3.65 8.93
CA LYS A 83 -12.20 2.45 9.54
C LYS A 83 -11.17 1.38 9.88
N ILE A 84 -10.16 1.22 9.03
CA ILE A 84 -9.18 0.12 9.13
C ILE A 84 -7.93 0.54 9.89
N LEU A 85 -7.70 1.84 10.09
CA LEU A 85 -6.56 2.34 10.88
C LEU A 85 -6.35 1.62 12.23
N PRO A 86 -7.39 1.26 13.02
CA PRO A 86 -7.20 0.49 14.25
C PRO A 86 -6.54 -0.89 14.06
N VAL A 87 -6.69 -1.50 12.88
CA VAL A 87 -6.02 -2.78 12.53
C VAL A 87 -4.50 -2.61 12.42
N GLY A 88 -4.01 -1.41 12.09
CA GLY A 88 -2.57 -1.13 12.10
C GLY A 88 -1.94 -1.36 13.47
N LEU A 89 -2.68 -1.08 14.56
CA LEU A 89 -2.24 -1.35 15.92
C LEU A 89 -2.18 -2.85 16.21
N THR A 90 -3.16 -3.63 15.77
CA THR A 90 -3.16 -5.09 15.99
C THR A 90 -2.11 -5.81 15.17
N THR A 91 -1.80 -5.29 13.99
CA THR A 91 -0.87 -5.93 13.06
C THR A 91 0.58 -5.77 13.52
N GLY A 92 0.95 -4.61 14.07
CA GLY A 92 2.29 -4.38 14.62
C GLY A 92 2.57 -5.05 15.97
N MET A 93 1.65 -5.88 16.48
CA MET A 93 1.87 -6.72 17.67
C MET A 93 2.43 -8.11 17.34
N PHE A 94 2.42 -8.52 16.07
CA PHE A 94 3.00 -9.78 15.58
C PHE A 94 4.40 -9.54 15.03
#